data_AF-A0A447TUT9-F1
#
_entry.id   AF-A0A447TUT9-F1
#
_cell.length_a   1.000
_cell.length_b   1.000
_cell.length_c   1.000
_cell.angle_alpha   90.00
_cell.angle_beta   90.00
_cell.angle_gamma   90.00
#
_symmetry.space_group_name_H-M   'P 1'
#
loop_
_entity.id
_entity.type
_entity.pdbx_description
1 polymer ?
#
loop_
_entity_poly.entity_id
_entity_poly.type
_entity_poly.pdbx_seq_one_letter_code
_entity_poly.pdbx_strand_id
1 'polypeptide(L)'
;MGMTPLEGLMMGTRSGDVDFGAMAWIAKETGQTLSDLERVVNKESGLLGISGLSSDLRVLEKAWHEGHERARLAIKTFVHRIARHIAGHAASLHRLDGIIFTGGIGENSVLIRQLVIDHLGVLGLTLDVEMNKQPNSHGERIISANPSQVICAVIPTNEEKMIALDAIHLGNVKAPVEFA
;
A
#
# COMPACT_ATOMS: atom_id res chain seq x y z
N MET A 1 1.50 3.60 -9.30
CA MET A 1 0.23 3.59 -10.06
C MET A 1 0.54 4.02 -11.48
N GLY A 2 -0.27 3.61 -12.45
CA GLY A 2 -0.10 3.96 -13.86
C GLY A 2 -1.01 5.10 -14.28
N MET A 3 -1.56 4.98 -15.50
CA MET A 3 -2.50 5.94 -16.08
C MET A 3 -3.74 6.15 -15.20
N THR A 4 -4.22 5.10 -14.52
CA THR A 4 -5.34 5.18 -13.58
C THR A 4 -4.92 4.66 -12.19
N PRO A 5 -5.69 4.98 -11.13
CA PRO A 5 -5.45 4.45 -9.79
C PRO A 5 -5.67 2.93 -9.62
N LEU A 6 -5.90 2.17 -10.70
CA LEU A 6 -6.14 0.73 -10.64
C LEU A 6 -4.85 -0.10 -10.65
N GLU A 7 -3.82 0.34 -11.38
CA GLU A 7 -2.57 -0.40 -11.57
C GLU A 7 -1.67 -0.39 -10.32
N GLY A 8 -0.91 -1.47 -10.14
CA GLY A 8 0.10 -1.64 -9.10
C GLY A 8 -0.35 -2.57 -7.99
N LEU A 9 -0.33 -2.07 -6.76
CA LEU A 9 -0.70 -2.84 -5.59
C LEU A 9 -2.17 -3.30 -5.67
N MET A 10 -2.42 -4.52 -5.23
CA MET A 10 -3.77 -4.92 -4.82
C MET A 10 -4.20 -4.06 -3.63
N MET A 11 -5.44 -3.59 -3.58
CA MET A 11 -5.90 -2.65 -2.55
C MET A 11 -7.18 -3.15 -1.85
N GLY A 12 -7.90 -2.27 -1.14
CA GLY A 12 -9.16 -2.62 -0.46
C GLY A 12 -10.19 -3.24 -1.40
N THR A 13 -10.53 -2.55 -2.49
CA THR A 13 -11.52 -3.01 -3.48
C THR A 13 -10.97 -3.08 -4.91
N ARG A 14 -9.74 -2.59 -5.12
CA ARG A 14 -9.07 -2.53 -6.42
C ARG A 14 -8.18 -3.75 -6.64
N SER A 15 -8.18 -4.29 -7.86
CA SER A 15 -7.40 -5.49 -8.21
C SER A 15 -5.89 -5.30 -8.09
N GLY A 16 -5.38 -4.13 -8.44
CA GLY A 16 -3.94 -3.97 -8.75
C GLY A 16 -3.60 -4.60 -10.11
N ASP A 17 -2.34 -4.96 -10.29
CA ASP A 17 -1.87 -5.59 -11.53
C ASP A 17 -2.64 -6.87 -11.83
N VAL A 18 -3.27 -6.90 -13.01
CA VAL A 18 -4.07 -8.00 -13.51
C VAL A 18 -3.74 -8.23 -14.99
N ASP A 19 -3.66 -9.50 -15.38
CA ASP A 19 -3.39 -9.88 -16.77
C ASP A 19 -4.57 -9.49 -17.67
N PHE A 20 -4.30 -8.68 -18.70
CA PHE A 20 -5.32 -8.29 -19.68
C PHE A 20 -5.88 -9.49 -20.46
N GLY A 21 -5.07 -10.51 -20.75
CA GLY A 21 -5.53 -11.74 -21.38
C GLY A 21 -6.54 -12.49 -20.52
N ALA A 22 -6.30 -12.55 -19.20
CA ALA A 22 -7.26 -13.10 -18.24
C ALA A 22 -8.55 -12.27 -18.18
N MET A 23 -8.46 -10.93 -18.18
CA MET A 23 -9.64 -10.06 -18.21
C MET A 23 -10.47 -10.25 -19.49
N ALA A 24 -9.81 -10.36 -20.64
CA ALA A 24 -10.46 -10.63 -21.93
C ALA A 24 -11.10 -12.02 -21.98
N TRP A 25 -10.49 -13.01 -21.32
CA TRP A 25 -11.08 -14.34 -21.18
C TRP A 25 -12.33 -14.31 -20.30
N ILE A 26 -12.27 -13.68 -19.12
CA ILE A 26 -13.43 -13.54 -18.22
C ILE A 26 -14.59 -12.86 -18.97
N ALA A 27 -14.33 -11.77 -19.70
CA ALA A 27 -15.35 -11.08 -20.49
C ALA A 27 -16.11 -12.02 -21.43
N LYS A 28 -15.37 -12.88 -22.15
CA LYS A 28 -15.95 -13.82 -23.13
C LYS A 28 -16.76 -14.92 -22.46
N GLU A 29 -16.27 -15.46 -21.35
CA GLU A 29 -16.90 -16.58 -20.66
C GLU A 29 -18.14 -16.17 -19.86
N THR A 30 -18.14 -14.98 -19.25
CA THR A 30 -19.27 -14.50 -18.43
C THR A 30 -20.22 -13.60 -19.21
N GLY A 31 -19.90 -13.24 -20.46
CA GLY A 31 -20.67 -12.30 -21.27
C GLY A 31 -20.65 -10.87 -20.74
N GLN A 32 -19.68 -10.53 -19.88
CA GLN A 32 -19.55 -9.20 -19.28
C GLN A 32 -18.91 -8.20 -20.24
N THR A 33 -19.40 -6.96 -20.22
CA THR A 33 -18.80 -5.85 -20.96
C THR A 33 -17.57 -5.30 -20.24
N LEU A 34 -16.79 -4.45 -20.92
CA LEU A 34 -15.66 -3.76 -20.27
C LEU A 34 -16.13 -2.87 -19.10
N SER A 35 -17.30 -2.25 -19.19
CA SER A 35 -17.85 -1.43 -18.10
C SER A 35 -18.24 -2.28 -16.88
N ASP A 36 -18.75 -3.50 -17.10
CA ASP A 36 -19.01 -4.44 -16.01
C ASP A 36 -17.71 -4.85 -15.33
N LEU A 37 -16.68 -5.16 -16.12
CA LEU A 37 -15.38 -5.53 -15.59
C LEU A 37 -14.69 -4.37 -14.90
N GLU A 38 -14.83 -3.14 -15.39
CA GLU A 38 -14.30 -1.93 -14.74
C GLU A 38 -14.89 -1.76 -13.33
N ARG A 39 -16.20 -2.00 -13.18
CA ARG A 39 -16.87 -2.03 -11.86
C ARG A 39 -16.28 -3.12 -10.97
N VAL A 40 -16.12 -4.34 -11.48
CA VAL A 40 -15.58 -5.47 -10.72
C VAL A 40 -14.15 -5.19 -10.24
N VAL A 41 -13.26 -4.75 -11.14
CA VAL A 41 -11.84 -4.51 -10.81
C VAL A 41 -11.65 -3.32 -9.88
N ASN A 42 -12.58 -2.35 -9.85
CA ASN A 42 -12.49 -1.19 -8.97
C ASN A 42 -13.20 -1.37 -7.62
N LYS A 43 -14.30 -2.12 -7.58
CA LYS A 43 -15.23 -2.11 -6.43
C LYS A 43 -15.41 -3.46 -5.75
N GLU A 44 -15.11 -4.57 -6.43
CA GLU A 44 -15.41 -5.93 -5.95
C GLU A 44 -14.17 -6.83 -5.87
N SER A 45 -13.00 -6.28 -6.16
CA SER A 45 -11.72 -7.00 -6.19
C SER A 45 -10.90 -6.73 -4.93
N GLY A 46 -9.59 -6.97 -5.00
CA GLY A 46 -8.67 -6.64 -3.92
C GLY A 46 -8.86 -7.50 -2.67
N LEU A 47 -8.63 -6.89 -1.51
CA LEU A 47 -8.88 -7.50 -0.20
C LEU A 47 -10.32 -8.02 -0.11
N LEU A 48 -11.29 -7.20 -0.52
CA LEU A 48 -12.71 -7.56 -0.51
C LEU A 48 -13.00 -8.80 -1.36
N GLY A 49 -12.52 -8.82 -2.61
CA GLY A 49 -12.78 -9.93 -3.53
C GLY A 49 -12.16 -11.26 -3.07
N ILE A 50 -10.90 -11.23 -2.64
CA ILE A 50 -10.22 -12.45 -2.16
C ILE A 50 -10.83 -12.92 -0.85
N SER A 51 -11.04 -12.02 0.11
CA SER A 51 -11.54 -12.41 1.43
C SER A 51 -13.02 -12.80 1.39
N GLY A 52 -13.80 -12.21 0.48
CA GLY A 52 -15.26 -12.31 0.44
C GLY A 52 -15.93 -11.73 1.69
N LEU A 53 -15.24 -10.83 2.39
CA LEU A 53 -15.65 -10.37 3.73
C LEU A 53 -15.63 -8.85 3.88
N SER A 54 -14.49 -8.21 3.67
CA SER A 54 -14.34 -6.77 3.89
C SER A 54 -13.14 -6.20 3.13
N SER A 55 -13.21 -4.94 2.75
CA SER A 55 -12.07 -4.15 2.29
C SER A 55 -11.25 -3.54 3.44
N ASP A 56 -11.78 -3.58 4.68
CA ASP A 56 -11.14 -3.05 5.88
C ASP A 56 -10.18 -4.08 6.48
N LEU A 57 -8.89 -3.71 6.50
CA LEU A 57 -7.83 -4.58 6.98
C LEU A 57 -8.01 -4.98 8.46
N ARG A 58 -8.57 -4.12 9.32
CA ARG A 58 -8.79 -4.44 10.75
C ARG A 58 -9.75 -5.60 10.92
N VAL A 59 -10.79 -5.66 10.07
CA VAL A 59 -11.73 -6.78 10.04
C VAL A 59 -11.03 -8.05 9.57
N LEU A 60 -10.18 -7.96 8.55
CA LEU A 60 -9.46 -9.11 8.02
C LEU A 60 -8.39 -9.65 8.98
N GLU A 61 -7.69 -8.79 9.71
CA GLU A 61 -6.72 -9.20 10.73
C GLU A 61 -7.40 -9.98 11.86
N LYS A 62 -8.55 -9.48 12.34
CA LYS A 62 -9.37 -10.19 13.32
C LYS A 62 -9.87 -11.54 12.77
N ALA A 63 -10.41 -11.54 11.56
CA ALA A 63 -10.92 -12.76 10.94
C ALA A 63 -9.82 -13.82 10.74
N TRP A 64 -8.61 -13.41 10.34
CA TRP A 64 -7.47 -14.32 10.30
C TRP A 64 -7.16 -14.88 11.69
N HIS A 65 -7.12 -14.06 12.73
CA HIS A 65 -6.89 -14.55 14.10
C HIS A 65 -7.95 -15.59 14.55
N GLU A 66 -9.19 -15.45 14.08
CA GLU A 66 -10.30 -16.37 14.31
C GLU A 66 -10.30 -17.60 13.38
N GLY A 67 -9.28 -17.78 12.54
CA GLY A 67 -9.11 -18.94 11.66
C GLY A 67 -9.73 -18.80 10.26
N HIS A 68 -10.11 -17.60 9.83
CA HIS A 68 -10.71 -17.38 8.51
C HIS A 68 -9.65 -17.41 7.39
N GLU A 69 -9.51 -18.55 6.72
CA GLU A 69 -8.47 -18.80 5.70
C GLU A 69 -8.46 -17.80 4.54
N ARG A 70 -9.63 -17.39 4.01
CA ARG A 70 -9.68 -16.41 2.91
C ARG A 70 -9.21 -15.01 3.35
N ALA A 71 -9.35 -14.66 4.63
CA ALA A 71 -8.88 -13.37 5.15
C ALA A 71 -7.34 -13.40 5.27
N ARG A 72 -6.79 -14.51 5.78
CA ARG A 72 -5.36 -14.78 5.78
C ARG A 72 -4.77 -14.73 4.37
N LEU A 73 -5.42 -15.37 3.39
CA LEU A 73 -4.96 -15.39 2.00
C LEU A 73 -4.98 -13.99 1.37
N ALA A 74 -6.05 -13.21 1.61
CA ALA A 74 -6.13 -11.83 1.14
C ALA A 74 -4.99 -10.98 1.69
N ILE A 75 -4.72 -11.07 3.01
CA ILE A 75 -3.61 -10.35 3.65
C ILE A 75 -2.26 -10.82 3.11
N LYS A 76 -2.01 -12.12 2.98
CA LYS A 76 -0.75 -12.64 2.46
C LYS A 76 -0.50 -12.22 1.02
N THR A 77 -1.53 -12.22 0.18
CA THR A 77 -1.44 -11.74 -1.22
C THR A 77 -1.14 -10.25 -1.28
N PHE A 78 -1.77 -9.46 -0.40
CA PHE A 78 -1.51 -8.03 -0.26
C PHE A 78 -0.06 -7.74 0.13
N VAL A 79 0.45 -8.41 1.18
CA VAL A 79 1.85 -8.32 1.63
C VAL A 79 2.81 -8.70 0.51
N HIS A 80 2.55 -9.82 -0.16
CA HIS A 80 3.41 -10.32 -1.24
C HIS A 80 3.56 -9.28 -2.36
N ARG A 81 2.44 -8.69 -2.80
CA ARG A 81 2.46 -7.66 -3.86
C ARG A 81 3.15 -6.37 -3.40
N ILE A 82 3.00 -5.97 -2.15
CA ILE A 82 3.78 -4.83 -1.59
C ILE A 82 5.28 -5.13 -1.64
N ALA A 83 5.72 -6.25 -1.08
CA ALA A 83 7.14 -6.62 -1.06
C ALA A 83 7.72 -6.70 -2.47
N ARG A 84 6.99 -7.33 -3.41
CA ARG A 84 7.39 -7.40 -4.82
C ARG A 84 7.58 -6.02 -5.44
N HIS A 85 6.64 -5.10 -5.21
CA HIS A 85 6.72 -3.75 -5.74
C HIS A 85 7.84 -2.94 -5.09
N ILE A 86 8.04 -3.01 -3.76
CA ILE A 86 9.15 -2.33 -3.08
C ILE A 86 10.50 -2.77 -3.68
N ALA A 87 10.74 -4.07 -3.78
CA ALA A 87 11.97 -4.60 -4.35
C ALA A 87 12.13 -4.23 -5.84
N GLY A 88 11.05 -4.24 -6.62
CA GLY A 88 11.05 -3.81 -8.01
C GLY A 88 11.40 -2.32 -8.17
N HIS A 89 10.83 -1.45 -7.33
CA HIS A 89 11.12 -0.01 -7.35
C HIS A 89 12.56 0.29 -6.89
N ALA A 90 13.12 -0.52 -5.99
CA ALA A 90 14.51 -0.37 -5.55
C ALA A 90 15.52 -0.52 -6.69
N ALA A 91 15.17 -1.23 -7.77
CA ALA A 91 16.04 -1.37 -8.95
C ALA A 91 16.29 -0.04 -9.69
N SER A 92 15.45 0.97 -9.45
CA SER A 92 15.60 2.32 -10.03
C SER A 92 16.52 3.23 -9.19
N LEU A 93 17.07 2.74 -8.08
CA LEU A 93 17.93 3.50 -7.18
C LEU A 93 19.39 3.05 -7.29
N HIS A 94 20.32 4.00 -7.20
CA HIS A 94 21.76 3.69 -7.12
C HIS A 94 22.16 3.19 -5.71
N ARG A 95 21.36 3.52 -4.69
CA ARG A 95 21.48 3.06 -3.31
C ARG A 95 20.11 3.14 -2.63
N LEU A 96 19.77 2.15 -1.81
CA LEU A 96 18.53 2.12 -1.04
C LEU A 96 18.85 2.44 0.42
N ASP A 97 18.55 3.68 0.84
CA ASP A 97 18.86 4.16 2.20
C ASP A 97 17.70 3.95 3.18
N GLY A 98 16.45 3.97 2.69
CA GLY A 98 15.27 3.85 3.55
C GLY A 98 14.03 3.29 2.86
N ILE A 99 13.18 2.63 3.66
CA ILE A 99 11.82 2.21 3.31
C ILE A 99 10.86 2.85 4.32
N ILE A 100 9.90 3.61 3.82
CA ILE A 100 8.97 4.38 4.64
C ILE A 100 7.55 3.82 4.51
N PHE A 101 6.92 3.53 5.64
CA PHE A 101 5.51 3.18 5.73
C PHE A 101 4.70 4.40 6.11
N THR A 102 3.61 4.64 5.38
CA THR A 102 2.69 5.76 5.61
C THR A 102 1.26 5.39 5.18
N GLY A 103 0.31 6.29 5.39
CA GLY A 103 -1.11 6.09 5.12
C GLY A 103 -1.77 5.17 6.15
N GLY A 104 -3.11 5.11 6.13
CA GLY A 104 -3.89 4.43 7.17
C GLY A 104 -3.42 3.02 7.52
N ILE A 105 -3.05 2.19 6.53
CA ILE A 105 -2.51 0.85 6.77
C ILE A 105 -1.04 0.91 7.24
N GLY A 106 -0.18 1.64 6.54
CA GLY A 106 1.26 1.69 6.85
C GLY A 106 1.55 2.28 8.22
N GLU A 107 0.72 3.21 8.69
CA GLU A 107 0.86 3.87 9.98
C GLU A 107 0.38 3.01 11.16
N ASN A 108 -0.69 2.24 10.96
CA ASN A 108 -1.41 1.59 12.05
C ASN A 108 -1.26 0.06 12.09
N SER A 109 -1.03 -0.61 10.97
CA SER A 109 -0.92 -2.08 10.95
C SER A 109 0.49 -2.55 11.26
N VAL A 110 0.73 -2.88 12.52
CA VAL A 110 1.96 -3.54 13.01
C VAL A 110 2.22 -4.83 12.21
N LEU A 111 1.16 -5.61 11.97
CA LEU A 111 1.23 -6.89 11.29
C LEU A 111 1.67 -6.75 9.83
N ILE A 112 1.08 -5.83 9.07
CA ILE A 112 1.46 -5.66 7.66
C ILE A 112 2.91 -5.19 7.53
N ARG A 113 3.33 -4.21 8.34
CA ARG A 113 4.73 -3.75 8.32
C ARG A 113 5.71 -4.89 8.59
N GLN A 114 5.46 -5.67 9.65
CA GLN A 114 6.26 -6.84 9.98
C GLN A 114 6.34 -7.81 8.80
N LEU A 115 5.19 -8.23 8.27
CA LEU A 115 5.14 -9.24 7.21
C LEU A 115 5.79 -8.78 5.91
N VAL A 116 5.70 -7.49 5.58
CA VAL A 116 6.38 -6.92 4.41
C VAL A 116 7.90 -6.90 4.62
N ILE A 117 8.37 -6.47 5.80
CA ILE A 117 9.80 -6.41 6.11
C ILE A 117 10.40 -7.82 6.15
N ASP A 118 9.72 -8.79 6.74
CA ASP A 118 10.14 -10.21 6.73
C ASP A 118 10.26 -10.74 5.30
N HIS A 119 9.32 -10.38 4.41
CA HIS A 119 9.34 -10.79 3.00
C HIS A 119 10.48 -10.13 2.21
N LEU A 120 11.04 -9.03 2.71
CA LEU A 120 12.13 -8.26 2.11
C LEU A 120 13.51 -8.57 2.75
N GLY A 121 13.65 -9.68 3.49
CA GLY A 121 14.92 -10.09 4.09
C GLY A 121 16.10 -10.18 3.09
N VAL A 122 15.83 -10.38 1.80
CA VAL A 122 16.85 -10.35 0.72
C VAL A 122 17.56 -8.99 0.59
N LEU A 123 16.92 -7.90 1.02
CA LEU A 123 17.51 -6.55 1.04
C LEU A 123 18.28 -6.25 2.35
N GLY A 124 18.46 -7.24 3.22
CA GLY A 124 19.18 -7.09 4.48
C GLY A 124 18.41 -6.29 5.55
N LEU A 125 17.08 -6.30 5.49
CA LEU A 125 16.24 -5.61 6.49
C LEU A 125 16.24 -6.38 7.81
N THR A 126 16.39 -5.67 8.93
CA THR A 126 16.19 -6.22 10.27
C THR A 126 15.23 -5.33 11.04
N LEU A 127 14.11 -5.88 11.49
CA LEU A 127 13.10 -5.13 12.24
C LEU A 127 13.44 -5.07 13.73
N ASP A 128 13.22 -3.91 14.35
CA ASP A 128 13.01 -3.78 15.79
C ASP A 128 11.52 -3.96 16.10
N VAL A 129 11.18 -5.11 16.66
CA VAL A 129 9.78 -5.51 16.93
C VAL A 129 9.13 -4.59 17.98
N GLU A 130 9.88 -4.11 18.97
CA GLU A 130 9.32 -3.25 20.02
C GLU A 130 9.05 -1.85 19.50
N MET A 131 9.91 -1.33 18.63
CA MET A 131 9.66 -0.07 17.91
C MET A 131 8.49 -0.21 16.91
N ASN A 132 8.39 -1.33 16.21
CA ASN A 132 7.28 -1.58 15.27
C ASN A 132 5.92 -1.66 15.98
N LYS A 133 5.87 -2.18 17.21
CA LYS A 133 4.64 -2.27 18.02
C LYS A 133 4.11 -0.92 18.50
N GLN A 134 4.94 0.13 18.49
CA GLN A 134 4.51 1.43 18.98
C GLN A 134 3.33 1.98 18.14
N PRO A 135 2.26 2.48 18.79
CA PRO A 135 1.10 3.00 18.11
C PRO A 135 1.43 4.29 17.34
N ASN A 136 0.54 4.70 16.44
CA ASN A 136 0.78 5.85 15.58
C ASN A 136 0.89 7.19 16.34
N SER A 137 0.47 7.24 17.61
CA SER A 137 0.68 8.41 18.48
C SER A 137 2.15 8.73 18.74
N HIS A 138 3.08 7.81 18.45
CA HIS A 138 4.52 8.06 18.47
C HIS A 138 5.02 8.85 17.25
N GLY A 139 4.15 9.13 16.27
CA GLY A 139 4.48 9.96 15.11
C GLY A 139 5.54 9.34 14.22
N GLU A 140 6.44 10.20 13.71
CA GLU A 140 7.58 9.83 12.88
C GLU A 140 8.59 9.00 13.69
N ARG A 141 8.83 7.75 13.28
CA ARG A 141 9.64 6.80 14.07
C ARG A 141 10.35 5.76 13.21
N ILE A 142 11.59 5.44 13.59
CA ILE A 142 12.34 4.32 13.02
C ILE A 142 11.85 3.01 13.65
N ILE A 143 11.71 1.98 12.83
CA ILE A 143 11.28 0.64 13.22
C ILE A 143 12.27 -0.46 12.81
N SER A 144 13.39 -0.12 12.16
CA SER A 144 14.50 -1.06 11.91
C SER A 144 15.48 -1.11 13.08
N ALA A 145 16.05 -2.28 13.34
CA ALA A 145 17.12 -2.47 14.31
C ALA A 145 18.49 -2.04 13.75
N ASN A 146 19.47 -1.82 14.63
CA ASN A 146 20.83 -1.39 14.27
C ASN A 146 21.54 -2.23 13.19
N PRO A 147 21.40 -3.57 13.12
CA PRO A 147 22.05 -4.37 12.07
C PRO A 147 21.42 -4.25 10.68
N SER A 148 20.27 -3.57 10.55
CA SER A 148 19.56 -3.43 9.28
C SER A 148 20.39 -2.66 8.26
N GLN A 149 20.49 -3.18 7.03
CA GLN A 149 21.21 -2.51 5.94
C GLN A 149 20.48 -1.28 5.40
N VAL A 150 19.16 -1.24 5.58
CA VAL A 150 18.27 -0.16 5.16
C VAL A 150 17.43 0.27 6.35
N ILE A 151 17.23 1.58 6.52
CA ILE A 151 16.38 2.10 7.60
C ILE A 151 14.91 1.86 7.24
N CYS A 152 14.16 1.25 8.14
CA CYS A 152 12.70 1.18 8.03
C CYS A 152 12.09 2.19 8.99
N ALA A 153 11.13 3.00 8.53
CA ALA A 153 10.45 3.99 9.38
C ALA A 153 8.95 4.09 9.07
N VAL A 154 8.21 4.63 10.04
CA VAL A 154 6.82 5.07 9.88
C VAL A 154 6.81 6.59 9.93
N ILE A 155 6.21 7.23 8.93
CA ILE A 155 6.04 8.69 8.86
C ILE A 155 4.57 8.96 8.53
N PRO A 156 3.79 9.51 9.47
CA PRO A 156 2.39 9.84 9.20
C PRO A 156 2.27 10.85 8.06
N THR A 157 1.46 10.52 7.05
CA THR A 157 1.22 11.45 5.94
C THR A 157 0.34 12.61 6.41
N ASN A 158 0.54 13.79 5.83
CA ASN A 158 -0.32 14.95 6.06
C ASN A 158 -0.43 15.74 4.75
N GLU A 159 -1.38 15.32 3.92
CA GLU A 159 -1.61 15.88 2.60
C GLU A 159 -2.10 17.35 2.71
N GLU A 160 -2.93 17.66 3.70
CA GLU A 160 -3.43 19.02 3.96
C GLU A 160 -2.30 19.99 4.32
N LYS A 161 -1.34 19.56 5.15
CA LYS A 161 -0.15 20.36 5.49
C LYS A 161 0.70 20.60 4.25
N MET A 162 0.89 19.60 3.39
CA MET A 162 1.66 19.76 2.16
C MET A 162 0.98 20.76 1.20
N ILE A 163 -0.34 20.65 1.02
CA ILE A 163 -1.13 21.61 0.23
C ILE A 163 -0.99 23.03 0.80
N ALA A 164 -1.06 23.18 2.13
CA ALA A 164 -0.91 24.48 2.78
C ALA A 164 0.50 25.08 2.61
N LEU A 165 1.56 24.26 2.67
CA LEU A 165 2.93 24.72 2.44
C LEU A 165 3.12 25.24 1.01
N ASP A 166 2.59 24.52 0.02
CA ASP A 166 2.61 24.97 -1.38
C ASP A 166 1.82 26.28 -1.56
N ALA A 167 0.64 26.38 -0.95
CA ALA A 167 -0.17 27.59 -0.99
C ALA A 167 0.53 28.79 -0.34
N ILE A 168 1.19 28.61 0.82
CA ILE A 168 1.99 29.65 1.48
C ILE A 168 3.17 30.05 0.60
N HIS A 169 3.86 29.08 -0.01
CA HIS A 169 4.97 29.36 -0.91
C HIS A 169 4.51 30.19 -2.12
N LEU A 170 3.46 29.75 -2.81
CA LEU A 170 2.87 30.43 -3.96
C LEU A 170 2.23 31.78 -3.60
N GLY A 171 1.78 31.95 -2.36
CA GLY A 171 1.28 33.24 -1.86
C GLY A 171 2.32 34.36 -1.86
N ASN A 172 3.62 34.03 -1.98
CA ASN A 172 4.70 35.02 -2.15
C ASN A 172 4.98 35.38 -3.62
N VAL A 173 4.38 34.65 -4.58
CA VAL A 173 4.56 34.90 -6.01
C VAL A 173 3.73 36.11 -6.42
N LYS A 174 4.36 37.07 -7.11
CA LYS A 174 3.65 38.17 -7.78
C LYS A 174 3.08 37.67 -9.10
N ALA A 175 1.89 37.08 -9.06
CA ALA A 175 1.19 36.66 -10.26
C ALA A 175 0.80 37.89 -11.11
N PRO A 176 0.90 37.83 -12.45
CA PRO A 176 0.38 38.85 -13.34
C PRO A 176 -1.13 39.05 -13.10
N VAL A 177 -1.59 40.31 -13.21
CA VAL A 177 -2.96 40.74 -12.91
C VAL A 177 -4.03 40.02 -13.74
N GLU A 178 -3.65 39.35 -14.84
CA GLU A 178 -4.57 38.55 -15.67
C GLU A 178 -5.16 37.31 -14.97
N PHE A 179 -4.62 36.93 -13.80
CA PHE A 179 -5.11 35.79 -13.01
C PHE A 179 -5.51 36.16 -11.57
N ALA A 180 -5.60 37.46 -11.26
CA ALA A 180 -5.99 37.97 -9.93
C ALA A 180 -7.49 38.26 -9.84
#